data_AF-A0A9E0PGC4-F1
#
_entry.id   AF-A0A9E0PGC4-F1
#
_cell.length_a   1.000
_cell.length_b   1.000
_cell.length_c   1.000
_cell.angle_alpha   90.00
_cell.angle_beta   90.00
_cell.angle_gamma   90.00
#
_symmetry.space_group_name_H-M   'P 1'
#
loop_
_entity.id
_entity.type
_entity.pdbx_description
1 polymer ?
#
loop_
_entity_poly.entity_id
_entity_poly.type
_entity_poly.pdbx_seq_one_letter_code
_entity_poly.pdbx_strand_id
1 'polypeptide(L)'
;FLPSYTIYGIRPIVGENRSTVFDKTLFYKETQKWPGIEDWYVISDDGCGNPIGIDPEGRVWLSDHDSGFEKVKLADDFEEFLYRVYTETLYED
;
A
#
# COMPACT_ATOMS: atom_id res chain seq x y z
N PHE A 1 17.25 -10.13 14.66
CA PHE A 1 15.97 -9.42 14.85
C PHE A 1 15.45 -9.12 13.46
N LEU A 2 14.52 -9.95 12.96
CA LEU A 2 13.84 -9.64 11.70
C LEU A 2 12.65 -8.73 12.04
N PRO A 3 12.44 -7.61 11.32
CA PRO A 3 11.24 -6.82 11.50
C PRO A 3 10.03 -7.66 11.06
N SER A 4 9.00 -7.73 11.92
CA SER A 4 7.75 -8.42 11.58
C SER A 4 6.95 -7.54 10.62
N TYR A 5 6.76 -7.98 9.38
CA TYR A 5 5.80 -7.37 8.47
C TYR A 5 4.40 -7.86 8.84
N THR A 6 3.65 -7.03 9.59
CA THR A 6 2.26 -7.36 9.93
C THR A 6 1.39 -7.09 8.70
N ILE A 7 0.83 -8.14 8.10
CA ILE A 7 -0.27 -7.99 7.13
C ILE A 7 -1.55 -7.78 7.93
N TYR A 8 -2.05 -6.54 7.99
CA TYR A 8 -3.29 -6.21 8.68
C TYR A 8 -4.50 -6.58 7.81
N GLY A 9 -5.24 -7.62 8.20
CA GLY A 9 -6.60 -7.82 7.69
C GLY A 9 -7.59 -6.76 8.23
N ILE A 10 -8.79 -6.70 7.64
CA ILE A 10 -9.89 -5.84 8.11
C ILE A 10 -10.26 -6.25 9.55
N ARG A 11 -9.91 -5.41 10.55
CA ARG A 11 -10.39 -5.57 11.93
C ARG A 11 -11.62 -4.68 12.13
N PRO A 12 -12.74 -5.20 12.67
CA PRO A 12 -13.59 -4.36 13.50
C PRO A 12 -12.89 -4.23 14.85
N ILE A 13 -12.61 -3.03 15.35
CA ILE A 13 -12.70 -2.67 16.78
C ILE A 13 -12.33 -1.19 16.98
N VAL A 14 -13.27 -0.53 17.68
CA VAL A 14 -13.29 0.73 18.42
C VAL A 14 -11.94 1.23 18.94
N GLY A 15 -11.58 2.44 18.49
CA GLY A 15 -10.48 3.28 18.97
C GLY A 15 -10.01 4.21 17.84
N GLU A 16 -9.80 5.50 18.12
CA GLU A 16 -9.36 6.50 17.13
C GLU A 16 -8.01 6.11 16.52
N ASN A 17 -8.02 5.35 15.43
CA ASN A 17 -6.82 4.98 14.71
C ASN A 17 -7.14 4.81 13.23
N ARG A 18 -6.48 5.62 12.40
CA ARG A 18 -6.55 5.61 10.93
C ARG A 18 -5.84 4.40 10.33
N SER A 19 -6.14 3.20 10.84
CA SER A 19 -5.43 1.96 10.52
C SER A 19 -6.21 1.03 9.60
N THR A 20 -7.43 1.40 9.20
CA THR A 20 -8.17 0.64 8.19
C THR A 20 -7.74 1.05 6.78
N VAL A 21 -7.94 0.15 5.82
CA VAL A 21 -7.79 0.47 4.38
C VAL A 21 -8.59 1.71 4.02
N PHE A 22 -9.80 1.86 4.56
CA PHE A 22 -10.63 3.03 4.33
C PHE A 22 -9.97 4.32 4.85
N ASP A 23 -9.53 4.33 6.11
CA ASP A 23 -8.92 5.52 6.71
C ASP A 23 -7.60 5.90 6.05
N LYS A 24 -6.80 4.91 5.67
CA LYS A 24 -5.54 5.12 4.93
C LYS A 24 -5.81 5.64 3.52
N THR A 25 -6.77 5.05 2.81
CA THR A 25 -7.18 5.54 1.50
C THR A 25 -7.65 6.99 1.58
N LEU A 26 -8.52 7.31 2.55
CA LEU A 26 -9.00 8.66 2.76
C LEU A 26 -7.87 9.62 3.17
N PHE A 27 -6.95 9.18 4.02
CA PHE A 27 -5.80 9.97 4.43
C PHE A 27 -4.93 10.37 3.24
N TYR A 28 -4.53 9.41 2.40
CA TYR A 28 -3.70 9.71 1.24
C TYR A 28 -4.44 10.54 0.19
N LYS A 29 -5.71 10.24 -0.10
CA LYS A 29 -6.49 10.97 -1.11
C LYS A 29 -6.93 12.35 -0.67
N GLU A 30 -7.45 12.49 0.55
CA GLU A 30 -8.10 13.74 0.98
C GLU A 30 -7.19 14.61 1.85
N THR A 31 -6.38 13.99 2.71
CA THR A 31 -5.50 14.75 3.63
C THR A 31 -4.18 15.10 2.95
N GLN A 32 -3.49 14.11 2.38
CA GLN A 32 -2.23 14.32 1.66
C GLN A 32 -2.46 14.86 0.24
N LYS A 33 -3.64 14.61 -0.35
CA LYS A 33 -3.92 14.92 -1.76
C LYS A 33 -2.86 14.32 -2.68
N TRP A 34 -2.52 13.06 -2.39
CA TRP A 34 -1.46 12.34 -3.08
C TRP A 34 -1.82 12.19 -4.57
N PRO A 35 -0.97 12.66 -5.50
CA PRO A 35 -1.31 12.71 -6.91
C PRO A 35 -1.27 11.32 -7.55
N GLY A 36 -2.21 11.08 -8.47
CA GLY A 36 -2.15 9.93 -9.36
C GLY A 36 -2.62 8.62 -8.75
N ILE A 37 -3.18 8.60 -7.54
CA ILE A 37 -3.69 7.37 -6.91
C ILE A 37 -5.23 7.39 -6.76
N GLU A 38 -5.92 8.22 -7.55
CA GLU A 38 -7.34 8.52 -7.39
C GLU A 38 -8.24 7.29 -7.51
N ASP A 39 -7.82 6.28 -8.26
CA ASP A 39 -8.50 5.02 -8.48
C ASP A 39 -8.04 3.88 -7.55
N TRP A 40 -7.01 4.10 -6.73
CA TRP A 40 -6.48 3.08 -5.83
C TRP A 40 -7.21 3.02 -4.50
N TYR A 41 -7.24 1.86 -3.85
CA TYR A 41 -7.35 1.81 -2.39
C TYR A 41 -6.00 1.47 -1.78
N VAL A 42 -5.65 2.15 -0.68
CA VAL A 42 -4.33 2.03 -0.06
C VAL A 42 -4.35 0.92 0.98
N ILE A 43 -3.45 -0.06 0.81
CA ILE A 43 -3.34 -1.25 1.67
C ILE A 43 -2.14 -1.20 2.61
N SER A 44 -1.11 -0.41 2.28
CA SER A 44 0.10 -0.25 3.10
C SER A 44 0.85 1.04 2.71
N ASP A 45 1.99 1.26 3.34
CA ASP A 45 3.05 2.17 2.90
C ASP A 45 4.41 1.45 2.95
N ASP A 46 5.44 2.00 2.30
CA ASP A 46 6.80 1.45 2.24
C ASP A 46 7.65 1.72 3.49
N GLY A 47 7.07 2.33 4.54
CA GLY A 47 7.77 2.76 5.75
C GLY A 47 8.43 4.15 5.65
N CYS A 48 8.51 4.72 4.45
CA CYS A 48 8.97 6.09 4.19
C CYS A 48 7.79 7.05 3.93
N GLY A 49 6.56 6.53 3.93
CA GLY A 49 5.33 7.29 3.72
C GLY A 49 4.80 7.24 2.30
N ASN A 50 5.42 6.46 1.39
CA ASN A 50 4.91 6.24 0.04
C ASN A 50 3.76 5.21 0.07
N PRO A 51 2.58 5.50 -0.49
CA PRO A 51 1.45 4.59 -0.46
C PRO A 51 1.68 3.38 -1.35
N ILE A 52 1.30 2.22 -0.84
CA ILE A 52 1.13 0.98 -1.59
C ILE A 52 -0.37 0.74 -1.73
N GLY A 53 -0.86 0.73 -2.97
CA GLY A 53 -2.28 0.63 -3.28
C GLY A 53 -2.60 -0.41 -4.34
N ILE A 54 -3.89 -0.70 -4.46
CA ILE A 54 -4.46 -1.62 -5.45
C ILE A 54 -5.34 -0.84 -6.43
N ASP A 55 -5.09 -1.02 -7.72
CA ASP A 55 -5.89 -0.41 -8.80
C ASP A 55 -7.19 -1.20 -9.08
N PRO A 56 -8.09 -0.68 -9.94
CA PRO A 56 -9.35 -1.37 -10.27
C PRO A 56 -9.17 -2.75 -10.93
N GLU A 57 -8.01 -3.04 -11.50
CA GLU A 57 -7.68 -4.35 -12.08
C GLU A 57 -7.14 -5.34 -11.05
N GLY A 58 -6.91 -4.91 -9.80
CA GLY A 58 -6.41 -5.76 -8.72
C GLY A 58 -4.88 -5.77 -8.60
N ARG A 59 -4.16 -5.01 -9.44
CA ARG A 59 -2.69 -4.97 -9.43
C ARG A 59 -2.19 -4.11 -8.29
N VAL A 60 -1.04 -4.47 -7.73
CA VAL A 60 -0.45 -3.80 -6.58
C VAL A 60 0.65 -2.86 -7.03
N TRP A 61 0.62 -1.62 -6.54
CA TRP A 61 1.52 -0.55 -6.96
C TRP A 61 2.06 0.24 -5.76
N LEU A 62 3.30 0.71 -5.88
CA LEU A 62 3.91 1.74 -5.03
C LEU A 62 3.88 3.08 -5.79
N SER A 63 3.60 4.19 -5.10
CA SER A 63 3.82 5.55 -5.65
C SER A 63 4.93 6.26 -4.88
N ASP A 64 6.09 6.48 -5.50
CA ASP A 64 7.27 7.06 -4.88
C ASP A 64 7.34 8.58 -5.08
N HIS A 65 7.13 9.36 -4.00
CA HIS A 65 7.18 10.82 -4.07
C HIS A 65 8.59 11.40 -4.31
N ASP A 66 9.64 10.70 -3.88
CA ASP A 66 11.03 11.15 -4.07
C ASP A 66 11.41 11.06 -5.55
N SER A 67 10.76 10.16 -6.29
CA SER A 67 10.88 9.98 -7.74
C SER A 67 9.79 10.71 -8.54
N GLY A 68 9.19 11.77 -7.97
CA GLY A 68 8.18 12.57 -8.66
C GLY A 68 6.83 11.86 -8.81
N PHE A 69 6.47 11.03 -7.83
CA PHE A 69 5.25 10.21 -7.76
C PHE A 69 5.21 9.09 -8.82
N GLU A 70 6.38 8.57 -9.20
CA GLU A 70 6.48 7.41 -10.08
C GLU A 70 5.72 6.21 -9.51
N LYS A 71 5.02 5.48 -10.37
CA LYS A 71 4.28 4.27 -10.01
C LYS A 71 5.07 3.03 -10.37
N VAL A 72 5.45 2.25 -9.37
CA VAL A 72 6.17 0.99 -9.56
C VAL A 72 5.19 -0.16 -9.33
N LYS A 73 5.03 -1.04 -10.33
CA LYS A 73 4.22 -2.25 -10.16
C LYS A 73 4.97 -3.21 -9.24
N LEU A 74 4.32 -3.65 -8.18
CA LEU A 74 4.88 -4.60 -7.21
C LEU A 74 4.39 -6.03 -7.43
N ALA A 75 3.17 -6.19 -7.94
CA ALA A 75 2.57 -7.49 -8.24
C ALA A 75 1.36 -7.35 -9.20
N ASP A 76 1.03 -8.42 -9.91
CA ASP A 76 -0.16 -8.50 -10.75
C ASP A 76 -1.46 -8.71 -9.95
N ASP A 77 -1.37 -9.25 -8.74
CA ASP A 77 -2.48 -9.37 -7.80
C ASP A 77 -2.02 -9.30 -6.32
N PHE A 78 -2.99 -9.32 -5.40
CA PHE A 78 -2.71 -9.22 -3.97
C PHE A 78 -2.00 -10.47 -3.44
N GLU A 79 -2.36 -11.65 -3.91
CA GLU A 79 -1.75 -12.92 -3.50
C GLU A 79 -0.26 -12.99 -3.89
N GLU A 80 0.10 -12.57 -5.10
CA GLU A 80 1.49 -12.46 -5.54
C GLU A 80 2.25 -11.44 -4.69
N PHE A 81 1.66 -10.28 -4.39
CA PHE A 81 2.27 -9.30 -3.49
C PHE A 81 2.59 -9.91 -2.12
N LEU A 82 1.65 -10.65 -1.51
CA LEU A 82 1.89 -11.34 -0.25
C LEU A 82 3.03 -12.37 -0.35
N TYR A 83 3.07 -13.13 -1.45
CA TYR A 83 4.12 -14.11 -1.68
C TYR A 83 5.48 -13.44 -1.81
N ARG A 84 5.60 -12.39 -2.63
CA ARG A 84 6.86 -11.63 -2.83
C ARG A 84 7.35 -10.97 -1.54
N VAL A 85 6.45 -10.45 -0.70
CA VAL A 85 6.82 -9.93 0.63
C VAL A 85 7.34 -11.06 1.52
N TYR A 86 6.69 -12.22 1.53
CA TYR A 86 7.11 -13.37 2.33
C TYR A 86 8.47 -13.93 1.89
N THR A 87 8.76 -13.92 0.59
CA THR A 87 10.03 -14.41 0.02
C THR A 87 11.12 -13.34 -0.10
N GLU A 88 10.85 -12.09 0.30
CA GLU A 88 11.77 -10.95 0.17
C GLU A 88 12.15 -10.60 -1.29
N THR A 89 11.28 -10.90 -2.27
CA THR A 89 11.52 -10.71 -3.71
C THR A 89 10.63 -9.61 -4.32
N LEU A 90 10.24 -8.61 -3.52
CA LEU A 90 9.27 -7.58 -3.92
C LEU A 90 9.74 -6.71 -5.10
N TYR A 91 11.05 -6.49 -5.21
CA TYR A 91 11.67 -5.63 -6.22
C TYR A 91 12.50 -6.41 -7.25
N GLU A 92 12.31 -7.74 -7.31
CA GLU A 92 12.98 -8.60 -8.27
C GLU A 92 12.09 -8.78 -9.53
N ASP A 93 12.75 -8.82 -10.71
CA ASP A 93 12.11 -9.00 -12.03
C ASP A 93 11.67 -10.44 -12.29
#